data_AF-A0A7S0Z650-F1
#
_entry.id   AF-A0A7S0Z650-F1
#
_cell.length_a   1.000
_cell.length_b   1.000
_cell.length_c   1.000
_cell.angle_alpha   90.00
_cell.angle_beta   90.00
_cell.angle_gamma   90.00
#
_symmetry.space_group_name_H-M   'P 1'
#
loop_
_entity.id
_entity.type
_entity.pdbx_description
1 polymer ?
#
loop_
_entity_poly.entity_id
_entity_poly.type
_entity_poly.pdbx_seq_one_letter_code
_entity_poly.pdbx_strand_id
1 'polypeptide(L)'
;KFLTMFRQQIPKGVVAPLLPALVALLAAEENVVHSYAANCFERLLTVKEGPSVLRYASGDIAPLSQSIYTNLFQAFSVPDSAENEYVMKCVMRVIAFSGADVKPVATICLQQLSVMLLELCKNPRNPTFAHYLFESVASLLKNAGGDATIMGSFEQLLFPAYQHVLTADVVEFTPYVFQLLAQMIEGYPTGSSLPEAYMAIFPALLTPLMWDRRANVTPLVRLLKAYLSKNPQAIVSGGHLQGV
;
A
#
# COMPACT_ATOMS: atom_id res chain seq x y z
N LYS A 1 -24.40 1.54 8.41
CA LYS A 1 -25.25 1.03 7.29
C LYS A 1 -26.09 2.13 6.61
N PHE A 2 -27.01 2.81 7.31
CA PHE A 2 -27.85 3.87 6.70
C PHE A 2 -27.00 4.97 6.04
N LEU A 3 -26.05 5.54 6.79
CA LEU A 3 -25.14 6.57 6.28
C LEU A 3 -24.38 6.10 5.04
N THR A 4 -23.90 4.86 5.02
CA THR A 4 -23.22 4.25 3.86
C THR A 4 -24.14 4.20 2.64
N MET A 5 -25.40 3.78 2.82
CA MET A 5 -26.37 3.61 1.73
C MET A 5 -26.79 4.95 1.13
N PHE A 6 -27.07 5.95 1.98
CA PHE A 6 -27.61 7.25 1.57
C PHE A 6 -26.55 8.37 1.47
N ARG A 7 -25.26 8.01 1.50
CA ARG A 7 -24.13 8.97 1.47
C ARG A 7 -24.18 9.97 0.31
N GLN A 8 -24.78 9.59 -0.83
CA GLN A 8 -24.89 10.49 -1.98
C GLN A 8 -25.92 11.60 -1.73
N GLN A 9 -26.99 11.28 -1.00
CA GLN A 9 -28.12 12.15 -0.72
C GLN A 9 -27.89 13.04 0.52
N ILE A 10 -26.98 12.67 1.43
CA ILE A 10 -26.77 13.41 2.68
C ILE A 10 -25.69 14.50 2.47
N PRO A 11 -26.01 15.79 2.74
CA PRO A 11 -25.06 16.89 2.59
C PRO A 11 -23.83 16.78 3.50
N LYS A 12 -22.69 17.32 3.06
CA LYS A 12 -21.44 17.35 3.85
C LYS A 12 -21.65 17.94 5.25
N GLY A 13 -22.39 19.03 5.36
CA GLY A 13 -22.65 19.71 6.65
C GLY A 13 -23.38 18.85 7.68
N VAL A 14 -24.10 17.80 7.25
CA VAL A 14 -24.77 16.84 8.15
C VAL A 14 -23.82 15.71 8.55
N VAL A 15 -22.97 15.24 7.63
CA VAL A 15 -22.09 14.10 7.88
C VAL A 15 -20.79 14.49 8.59
N ALA A 16 -20.20 15.65 8.25
CA ALA A 16 -18.91 16.07 8.79
C ALA A 16 -18.89 16.12 10.34
N PRO A 17 -19.92 16.62 11.04
CA PRO A 17 -19.99 16.56 12.50
C PRO A 17 -20.02 15.14 13.09
N LEU A 18 -20.40 14.14 12.30
CA LEU A 18 -20.50 12.73 12.72
C LEU A 18 -19.19 11.96 12.53
N LEU A 19 -18.19 12.53 11.83
CA LEU A 19 -16.91 11.85 11.58
C LEU A 19 -16.21 11.40 12.87
N PRO A 20 -16.13 12.18 13.96
CA PRO A 20 -15.51 11.72 15.21
C PRO A 20 -16.21 10.48 15.79
N ALA A 21 -17.54 10.43 15.76
CA ALA A 21 -18.30 9.28 16.23
C ALA A 21 -18.07 8.05 15.33
N LEU A 22 -17.97 8.25 14.01
CA LEU A 22 -17.64 7.18 13.08
C LEU A 22 -16.23 6.62 13.31
N VAL A 23 -15.26 7.48 13.65
CA VAL A 23 -13.90 7.07 14.00
C VAL A 23 -13.89 6.30 15.32
N ALA A 24 -14.69 6.70 16.32
CA ALA A 24 -14.82 5.95 17.57
C ALA A 24 -15.35 4.52 17.33
N LEU A 25 -16.30 4.34 16.40
CA LEU A 25 -16.83 3.01 16.05
C LEU A 25 -15.80 2.09 15.39
N LEU A 26 -14.67 2.61 14.88
CA LEU A 26 -13.58 1.78 14.37
C LEU A 26 -12.87 1.01 15.49
N ALA A 27 -12.97 1.47 16.74
CA ALA A 27 -12.40 0.81 17.91
C ALA A 27 -13.36 -0.18 18.58
N ALA A 28 -14.53 -0.46 17.99
CA ALA A 28 -15.49 -1.41 18.54
C ALA A 28 -14.93 -2.85 18.53
N GLU A 29 -15.16 -3.59 19.62
CA GLU A 29 -14.71 -4.98 19.76
C GLU A 29 -15.52 -5.94 18.87
N GLU A 30 -16.73 -5.56 18.47
CA GLU A 30 -17.56 -6.35 17.59
C GLU A 30 -17.11 -6.19 16.13
N ASN A 31 -16.70 -7.31 15.52
CA ASN A 31 -16.24 -7.38 14.13
C ASN A 31 -17.20 -6.68 13.15
N VAL A 32 -18.50 -6.93 13.30
CA VAL A 32 -19.53 -6.33 12.45
C VAL A 32 -19.54 -4.81 12.57
N VAL A 33 -19.37 -4.26 13.78
CA VAL A 33 -19.48 -2.82 14.04
C VAL A 33 -18.32 -2.07 13.39
N HIS A 34 -17.07 -2.45 13.68
CA HIS A 34 -15.92 -1.76 13.09
C HIS A 34 -15.82 -2.01 11.58
N SER A 35 -16.27 -3.17 11.07
CA SER A 35 -16.33 -3.44 9.63
C SER A 35 -17.29 -2.48 8.92
N TYR A 36 -18.49 -2.28 9.48
CA TYR A 36 -19.46 -1.33 8.92
C TYR A 36 -19.00 0.12 9.07
N ALA A 37 -18.29 0.45 10.15
CA ALA A 37 -17.70 1.77 10.34
C ALA A 37 -16.61 2.03 9.29
N ALA A 38 -15.68 1.09 9.10
CA ALA A 38 -14.62 1.16 8.09
C ALA A 38 -15.19 1.28 6.67
N ASN A 39 -16.15 0.43 6.30
CA ASN A 39 -16.83 0.52 5.00
C ASN A 39 -17.57 1.86 4.84
N CYS A 40 -18.23 2.36 5.89
CA CYS A 40 -18.89 3.66 5.82
C CYS A 40 -17.87 4.79 5.59
N PHE A 41 -16.79 4.81 6.37
CA PHE A 41 -15.75 5.83 6.29
C PHE A 41 -15.08 5.83 4.92
N GLU A 42 -14.62 4.67 4.45
CA GLU A 42 -14.03 4.48 3.12
C GLU A 42 -14.95 4.99 2.00
N ARG A 43 -16.25 4.69 2.09
CA ARG A 43 -17.23 5.10 1.08
C ARG A 43 -17.48 6.60 1.09
N LEU A 44 -17.48 7.25 2.26
CA LEU A 44 -17.64 8.71 2.36
C LEU A 44 -16.53 9.43 1.61
N LEU A 45 -15.28 8.95 1.71
CA LEU A 45 -14.12 9.52 1.01
C LEU A 45 -14.17 9.39 -0.52
N THR A 46 -15.13 8.63 -1.07
CA THR A 46 -15.33 8.52 -2.55
C THR A 46 -16.45 9.36 -3.09
N VAL A 47 -17.23 10.01 -2.21
CA VAL A 47 -18.39 10.74 -2.66
C VAL A 47 -17.96 11.95 -3.46
N LYS A 48 -18.52 12.09 -4.65
CA LYS A 48 -18.25 13.19 -5.57
C LYS A 48 -19.40 14.17 -5.64
N GLU A 49 -19.09 15.45 -5.79
CA GLU A 49 -20.01 16.51 -6.18
C GLU A 49 -19.73 16.86 -7.64
N GLY A 50 -20.51 16.29 -8.55
CA GLY A 50 -20.26 16.39 -9.99
C GLY A 50 -19.25 15.36 -10.53
N PRO A 51 -18.66 15.59 -11.71
CA PRO A 51 -17.92 14.56 -12.45
C PRO A 51 -16.63 14.08 -11.75
N SER A 52 -15.90 15.01 -11.14
CA SER A 52 -14.53 14.74 -10.66
C SER A 52 -14.17 15.37 -9.31
N VAL A 53 -15.05 16.17 -8.71
CA VAL A 53 -14.75 16.85 -7.44
C VAL A 53 -15.20 15.96 -6.29
N LEU A 54 -14.28 15.64 -5.36
CA LEU A 54 -14.63 14.94 -4.13
C LEU A 54 -15.32 15.89 -3.16
N ARG A 55 -16.37 15.41 -2.47
CA ARG A 55 -17.07 16.16 -1.42
C ARG A 55 -16.17 16.48 -0.23
N TYR A 56 -15.26 15.56 0.07
CA TYR A 56 -14.30 15.69 1.16
C TYR A 56 -12.91 15.95 0.59
N ALA A 57 -12.11 16.70 1.34
CA ALA A 57 -10.69 16.91 1.14
C ALA A 57 -9.89 16.33 2.33
N SER A 58 -8.58 16.17 2.16
CA SER A 58 -7.69 15.67 3.22
C SER A 58 -7.79 16.48 4.53
N GLY A 59 -7.96 17.80 4.41
CA GLY A 59 -8.16 18.70 5.54
C GLY A 59 -9.40 18.39 6.40
N ASP A 60 -10.44 17.74 5.86
CA ASP A 60 -11.63 17.36 6.62
C ASP A 60 -11.35 16.23 7.63
N ILE A 61 -10.34 15.38 7.35
CA ILE A 61 -9.98 14.25 8.22
C ILE A 61 -8.68 14.48 8.99
N ALA A 62 -7.91 15.51 8.64
CA ALA A 62 -6.63 15.82 9.28
C ALA A 62 -6.71 15.91 10.82
N PRO A 63 -7.73 16.54 11.45
CA PRO A 63 -7.85 16.59 12.90
C PRO A 63 -8.05 15.22 13.58
N LEU A 64 -8.50 14.22 12.81
CA LEU A 64 -8.80 12.87 13.29
C LEU A 64 -7.74 11.85 12.84
N SER A 65 -6.72 12.28 12.10
CA SER A 65 -5.76 11.40 11.41
C SER A 65 -5.15 10.34 12.33
N GLN A 66 -4.59 10.77 13.46
CA GLN A 66 -3.97 9.85 14.42
C GLN A 66 -4.97 8.79 14.92
N SER A 67 -6.16 9.20 15.36
CA SER A 67 -7.20 8.29 15.85
C SER A 67 -7.71 7.35 14.76
N ILE A 68 -7.81 7.81 13.52
CA ILE A 68 -8.21 6.97 12.38
C ILE A 68 -7.22 5.83 12.20
N TYR A 69 -5.91 6.13 12.10
CA TYR A 69 -4.89 5.11 11.88
C TYR A 69 -4.77 4.17 13.08
N THR A 70 -4.76 4.70 14.31
CA THR A 70 -4.72 3.88 15.53
C THR A 70 -5.88 2.90 15.57
N ASN A 71 -7.12 3.36 15.38
CA ASN A 71 -8.30 2.52 15.50
C ASN A 71 -8.37 1.49 14.35
N LEU A 72 -8.01 1.88 13.13
CA LEU A 72 -7.97 0.95 11.99
C LEU A 72 -6.93 -0.17 12.19
N PHE A 73 -5.73 0.16 12.66
CA PHE A 73 -4.71 -0.86 12.90
C PHE A 73 -5.03 -1.73 14.12
N GLN A 74 -5.61 -1.16 15.17
CA GLN A 74 -6.08 -1.90 16.34
C GLN A 74 -7.18 -2.91 15.97
N ALA A 75 -8.05 -2.59 15.00
CA ALA A 75 -9.13 -3.49 14.58
C ALA A 75 -8.61 -4.85 14.10
N PHE A 76 -7.40 -4.95 13.54
CA PHE A 76 -6.81 -6.25 13.16
C PHE A 76 -6.39 -7.12 14.36
N SER A 77 -6.27 -6.53 15.56
CA SER A 77 -5.99 -7.27 16.80
C SER A 77 -7.27 -7.85 17.43
N VAL A 78 -8.45 -7.47 16.94
CA VAL A 78 -9.72 -8.00 17.41
C VAL A 78 -9.88 -9.44 16.91
N PRO A 79 -10.36 -10.39 17.75
CA PRO A 79 -10.66 -11.75 17.32
C PRO A 79 -11.47 -11.80 16.02
N ASP A 80 -11.10 -12.73 15.13
CA ASP A 80 -11.70 -12.93 13.80
C ASP A 80 -11.58 -11.74 12.82
N SER A 81 -10.82 -10.69 13.17
CA SER A 81 -10.65 -9.49 12.34
C SER A 81 -9.25 -9.31 11.74
N ALA A 82 -8.33 -10.25 11.98
CA ALA A 82 -6.94 -10.17 11.52
C ALA A 82 -6.80 -9.95 10.00
N GLU A 83 -7.66 -10.57 9.18
CA GLU A 83 -7.71 -10.38 7.71
C GLU A 83 -8.99 -9.69 7.25
N ASN A 84 -9.49 -8.73 8.03
CA ASN A 84 -10.71 -8.01 7.69
C ASN A 84 -10.53 -7.11 6.47
N GLU A 85 -11.10 -7.52 5.34
CA GLU A 85 -10.98 -6.84 4.05
C GLU A 85 -11.58 -5.42 4.06
N TYR A 86 -12.62 -5.16 4.85
CA TYR A 86 -13.26 -3.85 4.93
C TYR A 86 -12.37 -2.85 5.66
N VAL A 87 -11.70 -3.31 6.72
CA VAL A 87 -10.75 -2.50 7.48
C VAL A 87 -9.51 -2.20 6.62
N MET A 88 -8.92 -3.21 5.96
CA MET A 88 -7.74 -2.99 5.11
C MET A 88 -8.06 -2.10 3.89
N LYS A 89 -9.25 -2.25 3.29
CA LYS A 89 -9.72 -1.32 2.25
C LYS A 89 -9.85 0.11 2.75
N CYS A 90 -10.31 0.28 3.99
CA CYS A 90 -10.37 1.59 4.61
C CYS A 90 -8.97 2.16 4.84
N VAL A 91 -8.02 1.38 5.38
CA VAL A 91 -6.60 1.78 5.51
C VAL A 91 -6.05 2.27 4.18
N MET A 92 -6.15 1.44 3.14
CA MET A 92 -5.74 1.80 1.77
C MET A 92 -6.35 3.13 1.33
N ARG A 93 -7.67 3.30 1.53
CA ARG A 93 -8.37 4.52 1.13
C ARG A 93 -7.88 5.74 1.91
N VAL A 94 -7.73 5.65 3.22
CA VAL A 94 -7.30 6.79 4.04
C VAL A 94 -5.90 7.24 3.62
N ILE A 95 -4.96 6.29 3.45
CA ILE A 95 -3.60 6.59 2.96
C ILE A 95 -3.64 7.29 1.60
N ALA A 96 -4.40 6.75 0.64
CA ALA A 96 -4.52 7.31 -0.69
C ALA A 96 -5.18 8.69 -0.69
N PHE A 97 -6.24 8.87 0.12
CA PHE A 97 -7.00 10.10 0.23
C PHE A 97 -6.22 11.23 0.94
N SER A 98 -5.40 10.89 1.94
CA SER A 98 -4.55 11.86 2.63
C SER A 98 -3.47 12.46 1.72
N GLY A 99 -3.05 11.77 0.65
CA GLY A 99 -1.98 12.26 -0.22
C GLY A 99 -0.73 12.58 0.60
N ALA A 100 -0.11 13.74 0.36
CA ALA A 100 1.07 14.19 1.09
C ALA A 100 0.83 14.38 2.61
N ASP A 101 -0.41 14.55 3.06
CA ASP A 101 -0.75 14.73 4.48
C ASP A 101 -0.60 13.45 5.30
N VAL A 102 -0.29 12.30 4.67
CA VAL A 102 0.05 11.06 5.37
C VAL A 102 1.45 11.08 5.99
N LYS A 103 2.34 11.97 5.53
CA LYS A 103 3.76 12.00 5.96
C LYS A 103 3.97 11.98 7.49
N PRO A 104 3.22 12.73 8.33
CA PRO A 104 3.41 12.72 9.77
C PRO A 104 3.20 11.35 10.43
N VAL A 105 2.44 10.46 9.80
CA VAL A 105 2.12 9.11 10.31
C VAL A 105 2.71 8.00 9.44
N ALA A 106 3.48 8.34 8.41
CA ALA A 106 3.93 7.39 7.39
C ALA A 106 4.83 6.29 7.97
N THR A 107 5.76 6.63 8.86
CA THR A 107 6.65 5.66 9.50
C THR A 107 5.88 4.63 10.32
N ILE A 108 4.89 5.07 11.11
CA ILE A 108 4.07 4.18 11.93
C ILE A 108 3.21 3.27 11.03
N CYS A 109 2.60 3.84 9.98
CA CYS A 109 1.84 3.06 9.01
C CYS A 109 2.71 2.00 8.33
N LEU A 110 3.92 2.37 7.90
CA LEU A 110 4.87 1.47 7.25
C LEU A 110 5.27 0.32 8.18
N GLN A 111 5.57 0.61 9.45
CA GLN A 111 5.88 -0.42 10.45
C GLN A 111 4.75 -1.44 10.56
N GLN A 112 3.51 -0.98 10.75
CA GLN A 112 2.34 -1.87 10.86
C GLN A 112 2.09 -2.67 9.58
N LEU A 113 2.11 -2.01 8.42
CA LEU A 113 1.89 -2.66 7.12
C LEU A 113 2.98 -3.68 6.80
N SER A 114 4.24 -3.42 7.14
CA SER A 114 5.36 -4.33 6.87
C SER A 114 5.25 -5.65 7.65
N VAL A 115 4.82 -5.59 8.92
CA VAL A 115 4.58 -6.77 9.74
C VAL A 115 3.45 -7.61 9.14
N MET A 116 2.33 -6.98 8.79
CA MET A 116 1.21 -7.67 8.14
C MET A 116 1.59 -8.26 6.78
N LEU A 117 2.39 -7.52 6.00
CA LEU A 117 2.81 -7.94 4.66
C LEU A 117 3.69 -9.20 4.73
N LEU A 118 4.66 -9.22 5.65
CA LEU A 118 5.53 -10.38 5.83
C LEU A 118 4.73 -11.61 6.28
N GLU A 119 3.78 -11.45 7.20
CA GLU A 119 2.93 -12.56 7.66
C GLU A 119 2.03 -13.07 6.52
N LEU A 120 1.39 -12.16 5.78
CA LEU A 120 0.61 -12.50 4.60
C LEU A 120 1.43 -13.28 3.58
N CYS A 121 2.66 -12.85 3.30
CA CYS A 121 3.53 -13.51 2.33
C CYS A 121 3.92 -14.93 2.75
N LYS A 122 4.00 -15.21 4.06
CA LYS A 122 4.24 -16.56 4.59
C LYS A 122 2.99 -17.45 4.52
N ASN A 123 1.81 -16.86 4.50
CA ASN A 123 0.56 -17.58 4.69
C ASN A 123 -0.60 -16.92 3.91
N PRO A 124 -0.59 -17.01 2.57
CA PRO A 124 -1.63 -16.42 1.73
C PRO A 124 -2.98 -17.11 1.96
N ARG A 125 -3.97 -16.37 2.46
CA ARG A 125 -5.32 -16.90 2.76
C ARG A 125 -6.44 -16.10 2.12
N ASN A 126 -6.46 -14.78 2.35
CA ASN A 126 -7.48 -13.89 1.82
C ASN A 126 -6.94 -13.00 0.68
N PRO A 127 -7.26 -13.28 -0.60
CA PRO A 127 -6.75 -12.51 -1.73
C PRO A 127 -7.30 -11.08 -1.79
N THR A 128 -8.50 -10.82 -1.27
CA THR A 128 -9.07 -9.46 -1.23
C THR A 128 -8.32 -8.60 -0.22
N PHE A 129 -8.07 -9.15 0.97
CA PHE A 129 -7.25 -8.50 1.98
C PHE A 129 -5.83 -8.26 1.44
N ALA A 130 -5.22 -9.26 0.82
CA ALA A 130 -3.90 -9.16 0.21
C ALA A 130 -3.81 -8.01 -0.78
N HIS A 131 -4.76 -7.93 -1.71
CA HIS A 131 -4.82 -6.84 -2.67
C HIS A 131 -4.84 -5.47 -1.99
N TYR A 132 -5.73 -5.25 -1.00
CA TYR A 132 -5.78 -3.97 -0.30
C TYR A 132 -4.55 -3.68 0.57
N LEU A 133 -3.88 -4.70 1.09
CA LEU A 133 -2.62 -4.52 1.81
C LEU A 133 -1.50 -4.06 0.87
N PHE A 134 -1.33 -4.70 -0.29
CA PHE A 134 -0.36 -4.25 -1.30
C PHE A 134 -0.67 -2.84 -1.81
N GLU A 135 -1.94 -2.52 -2.08
CA GLU A 135 -2.35 -1.17 -2.48
C GLU A 135 -2.12 -0.12 -1.38
N SER A 136 -2.25 -0.51 -0.09
CA SER A 136 -1.92 0.36 1.04
C SER A 136 -0.44 0.71 1.06
N VAL A 137 0.43 -0.27 0.85
CA VAL A 137 1.89 -0.06 0.75
C VAL A 137 2.24 0.78 -0.46
N ALA A 138 1.66 0.50 -1.64
CA ALA A 138 1.88 1.27 -2.86
C ALA A 138 1.44 2.74 -2.69
N SER A 139 0.29 2.97 -2.07
CA SER A 139 -0.23 4.30 -1.80
C SER A 139 0.65 5.06 -0.82
N LEU A 140 1.13 4.39 0.23
CA LEU A 140 2.02 5.00 1.22
C LEU A 140 3.35 5.40 0.58
N LEU A 141 3.94 4.51 -0.22
CA LEU A 141 5.17 4.76 -0.97
C LEU A 141 5.01 5.93 -1.94
N LYS A 142 3.88 6.00 -2.66
CA LYS A 142 3.59 7.11 -3.59
C LYS A 142 3.54 8.46 -2.88
N ASN A 143 2.95 8.48 -1.69
CA ASN A 143 2.64 9.70 -0.97
C ASN A 143 3.76 10.18 -0.01
N ALA A 144 4.61 9.26 0.45
CA ALA A 144 5.69 9.54 1.40
C ALA A 144 7.11 9.28 0.86
N GLY A 145 7.28 8.50 -0.21
CA GLY A 145 8.58 8.03 -0.71
C GLY A 145 9.48 9.07 -1.36
N GLY A 146 9.03 10.32 -1.52
CA GLY A 146 9.87 11.40 -2.05
C GLY A 146 10.96 11.90 -1.07
N ASP A 147 10.96 11.43 0.18
CA ASP A 147 11.99 11.71 1.17
C ASP A 147 12.98 10.52 1.24
N ALA A 148 14.25 10.79 0.97
CA ALA A 148 15.31 9.77 0.97
C ALA A 148 15.43 9.03 2.32
N THR A 149 15.15 9.71 3.43
CA THR A 149 15.19 9.12 4.78
C THR A 149 14.08 8.08 4.94
N ILE A 150 12.89 8.40 4.43
CA ILE A 150 11.74 7.49 4.48
C ILE A 150 11.95 6.32 3.51
N MET A 151 12.56 6.56 2.34
CA MET A 151 12.88 5.48 1.39
C MET A 151 13.76 4.39 2.01
N GLY A 152 14.80 4.76 2.77
CA GLY A 152 15.61 3.77 3.49
C GLY A 152 14.80 2.94 4.48
N SER A 153 13.76 3.52 5.10
CA SER A 153 12.85 2.78 5.98
C SER A 153 11.94 1.82 5.19
N PHE A 154 11.47 2.23 4.00
CA PHE A 154 10.71 1.33 3.11
C PHE A 154 11.55 0.11 2.73
N GLU A 155 12.82 0.31 2.38
CA GLU A 155 13.74 -0.77 2.02
C GLU A 155 13.95 -1.72 3.18
N GLN A 156 14.34 -1.19 4.34
CA GLN A 156 14.60 -1.98 5.53
C GLN A 156 13.40 -2.84 5.94
N LEU A 157 12.19 -2.29 5.87
CA LEU A 157 10.99 -2.94 6.39
C LEU A 157 10.30 -3.85 5.37
N LEU A 158 10.37 -3.55 4.07
CA LEU A 158 9.62 -4.30 3.04
C LEU A 158 10.46 -5.37 2.33
N PHE A 159 11.78 -5.21 2.24
CA PHE A 159 12.65 -6.19 1.58
C PHE A 159 12.52 -7.61 2.14
N PRO A 160 12.38 -7.85 3.45
CA PRO A 160 12.20 -9.21 3.97
C PRO A 160 10.99 -9.93 3.37
N ALA A 161 9.86 -9.23 3.19
CA ALA A 161 8.67 -9.81 2.57
C ALA A 161 8.90 -10.09 1.08
N TYR A 162 9.55 -9.17 0.37
CA TYR A 162 9.86 -9.32 -1.06
C TYR A 162 10.82 -10.49 -1.31
N GLN A 163 11.88 -10.59 -0.52
CA GLN A 163 12.82 -11.71 -0.57
C GLN A 163 12.11 -13.04 -0.30
N HIS A 164 11.21 -13.09 0.69
CA HIS A 164 10.43 -14.30 0.95
C HIS A 164 9.57 -14.69 -0.27
N VAL A 165 8.83 -13.75 -0.86
CA VAL A 165 8.01 -14.02 -2.05
C VAL A 165 8.85 -14.57 -3.21
N LEU A 166 10.02 -13.98 -3.47
CA LEU A 166 10.87 -14.39 -4.58
C LEU A 166 11.61 -15.70 -4.34
N THR A 167 12.03 -15.97 -3.09
CA THR A 167 12.79 -17.19 -2.75
C THR A 167 11.90 -18.40 -2.51
N ALA A 168 10.73 -18.21 -1.89
CA ALA A 168 9.73 -19.26 -1.69
C ALA A 168 8.80 -19.43 -2.90
N ASP A 169 9.00 -18.64 -3.96
CA ASP A 169 8.22 -18.67 -5.20
C ASP A 169 6.71 -18.51 -4.97
N VAL A 170 6.33 -17.53 -4.13
CA VAL A 170 4.93 -17.21 -3.83
C VAL A 170 4.31 -16.50 -5.04
N VAL A 171 3.80 -17.31 -5.97
CA VAL A 171 3.41 -16.88 -7.32
C VAL A 171 2.34 -15.80 -7.31
N GLU A 172 1.38 -15.88 -6.39
CA GLU A 172 0.24 -14.96 -6.27
C GLU A 172 0.68 -13.52 -5.96
N PHE A 173 1.82 -13.35 -5.29
CA PHE A 173 2.32 -12.05 -4.82
C PHE A 173 3.49 -11.52 -5.63
N THR A 174 4.11 -12.36 -6.45
CA THR A 174 5.24 -11.98 -7.30
C THR A 174 4.93 -10.73 -8.17
N PRO A 175 3.75 -10.62 -8.85
CA PRO A 175 3.40 -9.41 -9.60
C PRO A 175 3.37 -8.14 -8.75
N TYR A 176 2.87 -8.21 -7.52
CA TYR A 176 2.79 -7.07 -6.62
C TYR A 176 4.18 -6.62 -6.16
N VAL A 177 5.04 -7.59 -5.80
CA VAL A 177 6.43 -7.32 -5.42
C VAL A 177 7.18 -6.62 -6.56
N PHE A 178 7.00 -7.08 -7.81
CA PHE A 178 7.61 -6.41 -8.96
C PHE A 178 7.13 -4.97 -9.14
N GLN A 179 5.84 -4.71 -8.95
CA GLN A 179 5.29 -3.34 -9.05
C GLN A 179 5.84 -2.43 -7.96
N LEU A 180 5.93 -2.91 -6.72
CA LEU A 180 6.44 -2.14 -5.59
C LEU A 180 7.94 -1.88 -5.71
N LEU A 181 8.75 -2.88 -6.07
CA LEU A 181 10.17 -2.69 -6.36
C LEU A 181 10.38 -1.65 -7.46
N ALA A 182 9.58 -1.71 -8.53
CA ALA A 182 9.67 -0.74 -9.63
C ALA A 182 9.36 0.67 -9.12
N GLN A 183 8.30 0.83 -8.31
CA GLN A 183 7.92 2.11 -7.73
C GLN A 183 8.98 2.67 -6.77
N MET A 184 9.65 1.81 -5.98
CA MET A 184 10.74 2.23 -5.10
C MET A 184 11.93 2.75 -5.91
N ILE A 185 12.36 2.00 -6.94
CA ILE A 185 13.45 2.42 -7.84
C ILE A 185 13.09 3.71 -8.58
N GLU A 186 11.86 3.84 -9.08
CA GLU A 186 11.38 5.05 -9.75
C GLU A 186 11.43 6.29 -8.85
N GLY A 187 11.27 6.10 -7.52
CA GLY A 187 11.35 7.17 -6.51
C GLY A 187 12.74 7.74 -6.29
N TYR A 188 13.81 7.04 -6.70
CA TYR A 188 15.17 7.54 -6.61
C TYR A 188 15.42 8.73 -7.55
N PRO A 189 16.16 9.78 -7.13
CA PRO A 189 16.59 10.84 -8.03
C PRO A 189 17.38 10.29 -9.23
N THR A 190 17.22 10.88 -10.41
CA THR A 190 17.98 10.45 -11.60
C THR A 190 19.48 10.65 -11.36
N GLY A 191 20.28 9.61 -11.66
CA GLY A 191 21.73 9.62 -11.46
C GLY A 191 22.19 9.20 -10.05
N SER A 192 21.27 8.85 -9.15
CA SER A 192 21.63 8.23 -7.87
C SER A 192 21.97 6.75 -8.03
N SER A 193 22.87 6.25 -7.19
CA SER A 193 23.14 4.82 -7.11
C SER A 193 22.04 4.12 -6.32
N LEU A 194 21.58 2.98 -6.83
CA LEU A 194 20.69 2.12 -6.07
C LEU A 194 21.48 1.35 -5.01
N PRO A 195 20.89 1.08 -3.83
CA PRO A 195 21.46 0.16 -2.85
C PRO A 195 21.79 -1.21 -3.45
N GLU A 196 22.85 -1.84 -2.95
CA GLU A 196 23.33 -3.15 -3.42
C GLU A 196 22.25 -4.24 -3.36
N ALA A 197 21.35 -4.15 -2.38
CA ALA A 197 20.24 -5.08 -2.21
C ALA A 197 19.32 -5.18 -3.45
N TYR A 198 19.15 -4.10 -4.23
CA TYR A 198 18.42 -4.18 -5.50
C TYR A 198 19.20 -4.97 -6.55
N MET A 199 20.51 -4.80 -6.61
CA MET A 199 21.35 -5.52 -7.58
C MET A 199 21.44 -7.00 -7.25
N ALA A 200 21.34 -7.39 -5.98
CA ALA A 200 21.23 -8.80 -5.57
C ALA A 200 19.97 -9.49 -6.12
N ILE A 201 18.87 -8.75 -6.32
CA ILE A 201 17.60 -9.28 -6.87
C ILE A 201 17.65 -9.38 -8.40
N PHE A 202 18.39 -8.48 -9.05
CA PHE A 202 18.36 -8.29 -10.50
C PHE A 202 18.57 -9.58 -11.33
N PRO A 203 19.53 -10.47 -11.03
CA PRO A 203 19.74 -11.70 -11.80
C PRO A 203 18.51 -12.62 -11.83
N ALA A 204 17.77 -12.73 -10.72
CA ALA A 204 16.58 -13.58 -10.63
C ALA A 204 15.47 -13.13 -11.60
N LEU A 205 15.40 -11.82 -11.88
CA LEU A 205 14.42 -11.21 -12.79
C LEU A 205 14.64 -11.60 -14.27
N LEU A 206 15.85 -12.05 -14.61
CA LEU A 206 16.22 -12.43 -15.97
C LEU A 206 15.99 -13.92 -16.25
N THR A 207 15.59 -14.70 -15.25
CA THR A 207 15.36 -16.14 -15.42
C THR A 207 14.09 -16.40 -16.23
N PRO A 208 14.09 -17.34 -17.21
CA PRO A 208 12.92 -17.61 -18.06
C PRO A 208 11.64 -17.93 -17.28
N LEU A 209 11.78 -18.62 -16.14
CA LEU A 209 10.66 -18.99 -15.26
C LEU A 209 9.82 -17.77 -14.84
N MET A 210 10.45 -16.62 -14.60
CA MET A 210 9.75 -15.40 -14.21
C MET A 210 8.92 -14.80 -15.35
N TRP A 211 9.29 -15.08 -16.60
CA TRP A 211 8.65 -14.56 -17.83
C TRP A 211 7.56 -15.47 -18.39
N ASP A 212 7.61 -16.78 -18.12
CA ASP A 212 6.58 -17.73 -18.55
C ASP A 212 5.20 -17.41 -17.94
N ARG A 213 5.20 -16.76 -16.78
CA ARG A 213 3.98 -16.36 -16.06
C ARG A 213 3.42 -15.07 -16.63
N ARG A 214 2.31 -15.15 -17.37
CA ARG A 214 1.66 -13.97 -17.99
C ARG A 214 1.40 -12.80 -17.03
N ALA A 215 1.01 -13.08 -15.78
CA ALA A 215 0.75 -12.06 -14.77
C ALA A 215 2.02 -11.26 -14.38
N ASN A 216 3.20 -11.86 -14.53
CA ASN A 216 4.47 -11.22 -14.23
C ASN A 216 4.95 -10.30 -15.35
N VAL A 217 4.58 -10.56 -16.61
CA VAL A 217 5.19 -9.89 -17.78
C VAL A 217 5.08 -8.36 -17.67
N THR A 218 3.88 -7.81 -17.47
CA THR A 218 3.69 -6.35 -17.37
C THR A 218 4.48 -5.72 -16.21
N PRO A 219 4.38 -6.18 -14.96
CA PRO A 219 5.12 -5.58 -13.86
C PRO A 219 6.63 -5.83 -13.93
N LEU A 220 7.08 -6.97 -14.45
CA LEU A 220 8.49 -7.28 -14.65
C LEU A 220 9.12 -6.38 -15.71
N VAL A 221 8.42 -6.11 -16.81
CA VAL A 221 8.85 -5.12 -17.81
C VAL A 221 8.99 -3.73 -17.19
N ARG A 222 8.04 -3.30 -16.34
CA ARG A 222 8.15 -2.02 -15.62
C ARG A 222 9.37 -2.01 -14.70
N LEU A 223 9.60 -3.09 -13.96
CA LEU A 223 10.74 -3.23 -13.06
C LEU A 223 12.07 -3.14 -13.82
N LEU A 224 12.25 -3.89 -14.91
CA LEU A 224 13.46 -3.81 -15.73
C LEU A 224 13.68 -2.40 -16.29
N LYS A 225 12.63 -1.73 -16.76
CA LYS A 225 12.74 -0.33 -17.22
C LYS A 225 13.21 0.60 -16.10
N ALA A 226 12.72 0.40 -14.87
CA ALA A 226 13.15 1.19 -13.72
C ALA A 226 14.64 0.98 -13.42
N TYR A 227 15.11 -0.28 -13.37
CA TYR A 227 16.52 -0.62 -13.22
C TYR A 227 17.40 0.03 -14.30
N LEU A 228 17.04 -0.14 -15.58
CA LEU A 228 17.80 0.39 -16.71
C LEU A 228 17.83 1.92 -16.73
N SER A 229 16.77 2.57 -16.26
CA SER A 229 16.68 4.04 -16.25
C SER A 229 17.43 4.66 -15.07
N LYS A 230 17.52 3.96 -13.93
CA LYS A 230 18.08 4.52 -12.69
C LYS A 230 19.49 4.04 -12.38
N ASN A 231 19.88 2.84 -12.83
CA ASN A 231 21.22 2.30 -12.57
C ASN A 231 21.84 1.57 -13.78
N PRO A 232 21.93 2.21 -14.96
CA PRO A 232 22.44 1.55 -16.17
C PRO A 232 23.90 1.11 -16.03
N GLN A 233 24.73 1.88 -15.33
CA GLN A 233 26.16 1.57 -15.19
C GLN A 233 26.40 0.30 -14.39
N ALA A 234 25.67 0.08 -13.28
CA ALA A 234 25.81 -1.14 -12.48
C ALA A 234 25.33 -2.38 -13.25
N ILE A 235 24.32 -2.24 -14.11
CA ILE A 235 23.82 -3.35 -14.94
C ILE A 235 24.87 -3.75 -15.98
N VAL A 236 25.49 -2.76 -16.63
CA VAL A 236 26.56 -2.99 -17.62
C VAL A 236 27.78 -3.61 -16.94
N SER A 237 28.24 -3.06 -15.81
CA SER A 237 29.41 -3.59 -15.11
C SER A 237 29.18 -4.98 -14.52
N GLY A 238 27.95 -5.30 -14.12
CA GLY A 238 27.58 -6.63 -13.64
C GLY A 238 27.52 -7.70 -14.74
N GLY A 239 27.62 -7.33 -16.02
CA GLY A 239 27.64 -8.28 -17.14
C GLY A 239 26.35 -9.10 -17.29
N HIS A 240 25.25 -8.65 -16.68
CA HIS A 240 24.00 -9.40 -16.62
C HIS A 240 23.24 -9.44 -17.96
N LEU A 241 23.46 -8.45 -18.82
CA LEU A 241 22.87 -8.36 -20.15
C LEU A 241 23.99 -8.56 -21.18
N GLN A 242 24.22 -9.81 -21.56
CA GLN A 242 25.09 -10.11 -22.70
C GLN A 242 24.29 -9.85 -23.98
N GLY A 243 24.84 -9.03 -24.88
CA GLY A 243 24.23 -8.81 -26.19
C GLY A 243 24.08 -10.14 -26.92
N VAL A 244 22.89 -10.37 -27.50
CA VAL A 244 22.63 -11.51 -28.39
C VAL A 244 23.39 -11.30 -29.70
#